data_AF-A0A5E9B7F1-F1
#
_entry.id   AF-A0A5E9B7F1-F1
#
_cell.length_a   1.000
_cell.length_b   1.000
_cell.length_c   1.000
_cell.angle_alpha   90.00
_cell.angle_beta   90.00
_cell.angle_gamma   90.00
#
_symmetry.space_group_name_H-M   'P 1'
#
loop_
_entity.id
_entity.type
_entity.pdbx_description
1 polymer ?
#
loop_
_entity_poly.entity_id
_entity_poly.type
_entity_poly.pdbx_seq_one_letter_code
_entity_poly.pdbx_strand_id
1 'polypeptide(L)'
;MASSPVGTIEISVDGAWDIQDLFHLSESLTESYGYFLPLVAQEEDVRAQLHSIVQGQFWRGDIETRRLGLFLYRQIPKAEGLRIKSFHYSSPGTLILVGILSALLLAARVSSKWVDVAEKMFDLYAKIDKYFAQRKKLVKPSRTTEVDEQLGLDLDEARVLLFELSDCLGFDEESTERIVAIVGNPVSALKFLVAMCNEARKLSSLEQAGLLKLPRFANENIKVLPPVKGLDGRNISTRNPTVQVRRRRKPKKPGA
;
A
#
# COMPACT_ATOMS: atom_id res chain seq x y z
N MET A 1 7.38 -12.20 22.40
CA MET A 1 7.07 -11.39 21.20
C MET A 1 7.52 -12.21 20.01
N ALA A 2 6.59 -12.72 19.21
CA ALA A 2 6.95 -13.48 18.01
C ALA A 2 7.41 -12.47 16.95
N SER A 3 8.67 -12.54 16.54
CA SER A 3 9.17 -11.71 15.44
C SER A 3 8.56 -12.20 14.13
N SER A 4 8.03 -11.27 13.32
CA SER A 4 7.53 -11.58 11.98
C SER A 4 8.61 -12.33 11.18
N PRO A 5 8.27 -13.43 10.49
CA PRO A 5 9.25 -14.17 9.70
C PRO A 5 9.83 -13.25 8.62
N VAL A 6 11.15 -13.33 8.46
CA VAL A 6 11.90 -12.49 7.53
C VAL A 6 12.13 -13.24 6.22
N GLY A 7 11.83 -12.59 5.11
CA GLY A 7 12.06 -13.10 3.76
C GLY A 7 13.23 -12.38 3.08
N THR A 8 13.81 -13.03 2.07
CA THR A 8 14.86 -12.45 1.25
C THR A 8 14.48 -12.47 -0.23
N ILE A 9 14.81 -11.39 -0.94
CA ILE A 9 14.71 -11.31 -2.41
C ILE A 9 16.11 -11.16 -2.95
N GLU A 10 16.46 -12.00 -3.92
CA GLU A 10 17.70 -11.92 -4.65
C GLU A 10 17.43 -11.31 -6.03
N ILE A 11 18.20 -10.28 -6.36
CA ILE A 11 18.12 -9.54 -7.62
C ILE A 11 19.48 -9.68 -8.30
N SER A 12 19.48 -10.27 -9.49
CA SER A 12 20.68 -10.37 -10.32
C SER A 12 20.94 -9.02 -10.99
N VAL A 13 22.13 -8.47 -10.80
CA VAL A 13 22.56 -7.20 -11.40
C VAL A 13 23.66 -7.51 -12.40
N ASP A 14 23.45 -7.20 -13.67
CA ASP A 14 24.41 -7.42 -14.75
C ASP A 14 24.69 -6.13 -15.53
N GLY A 15 25.50 -6.23 -16.59
CA GLY A 15 25.87 -5.08 -17.43
C GLY A 15 24.71 -4.46 -18.23
N ALA A 16 23.49 -5.01 -18.16
CA ALA A 16 22.31 -4.41 -18.80
C ALA A 16 21.62 -3.36 -17.92
N TRP A 17 21.97 -3.27 -16.64
CA TRP A 17 21.40 -2.29 -15.72
C TRP A 17 21.95 -0.88 -15.98
N ASP A 18 21.05 0.07 -16.19
CA ASP A 18 21.36 1.49 -16.05
C ASP A 18 21.23 1.92 -14.57
N ILE A 19 21.90 3.01 -14.20
CA ILE A 19 21.78 3.60 -12.87
C ILE A 19 20.35 4.07 -12.58
N GLN A 20 19.59 4.42 -13.62
CA GLN A 20 18.17 4.76 -13.50
C GLN A 20 17.33 3.55 -13.11
N ASP A 21 17.67 2.34 -13.58
CA ASP A 21 16.94 1.11 -13.25
C ASP A 21 17.07 0.79 -11.76
N LEU A 22 18.25 1.02 -11.17
CA LEU A 22 18.45 0.85 -9.73
C LEU A 22 17.58 1.82 -8.92
N PHE A 23 17.44 3.06 -9.39
CA PHE A 23 16.56 4.05 -8.77
C PHE A 23 15.09 3.61 -8.88
N HIS A 24 14.62 3.23 -10.07
CA HIS A 24 13.25 2.78 -10.32
C HIS A 24 12.89 1.51 -9.54
N LEU A 25 13.82 0.57 -9.45
CA LEU A 25 13.68 -0.62 -8.60
C LEU A 25 13.49 -0.22 -7.15
N SER A 26 14.36 0.64 -6.61
CA SER A 26 14.30 1.05 -5.22
C SER A 26 13.00 1.78 -4.88
N GLU A 27 12.53 2.65 -5.78
CA GLU A 27 11.28 3.39 -5.62
C GLU A 27 10.08 2.41 -5.65
N SER A 28 10.00 1.57 -6.67
CA SER A 28 8.91 0.61 -6.85
C SER A 28 8.82 -0.39 -5.69
N LEU A 29 9.95 -0.92 -5.23
CA LEU A 29 9.98 -1.84 -4.09
C LEU A 29 9.55 -1.15 -2.79
N THR A 30 10.01 0.08 -2.57
CA THR A 30 9.67 0.85 -1.36
C THR A 30 8.18 1.19 -1.33
N GLU A 31 7.64 1.66 -2.45
CA GLU A 31 6.22 2.00 -2.58
C GLU A 31 5.34 0.75 -2.43
N SER A 32 5.67 -0.32 -3.16
CA SER A 32 4.97 -1.61 -3.05
C SER A 32 4.97 -2.10 -1.60
N TYR A 33 6.13 -2.16 -0.96
CA TYR A 33 6.24 -2.63 0.43
C TYR A 33 5.40 -1.80 1.39
N GLY A 34 5.36 -0.48 1.20
CA GLY A 34 4.52 0.42 1.97
C GLY A 34 3.02 0.15 1.85
N TYR A 35 2.55 -0.26 0.67
CA TYR A 35 1.15 -0.65 0.46
C TYR A 35 0.80 -2.03 1.00
N PHE A 36 1.71 -3.01 0.84
CA PHE A 36 1.42 -4.40 1.21
C PHE A 36 1.57 -4.66 2.71
N LEU A 37 2.51 -4.01 3.40
CA LEU A 37 2.75 -4.28 4.82
C LEU A 37 1.52 -4.05 5.72
N PRO A 38 0.72 -2.98 5.58
CA PRO A 38 -0.49 -2.76 6.39
C PRO A 38 -1.47 -3.94 6.39
N LEU A 39 -1.48 -4.76 5.33
CA LEU A 39 -2.39 -5.91 5.19
C LEU A 39 -1.89 -7.17 5.94
N VAL A 40 -0.62 -7.23 6.29
CA VAL A 40 0.04 -8.45 6.78
C VAL A 40 0.95 -8.27 7.98
N ALA A 41 1.06 -7.04 8.50
CA ALA A 41 1.81 -6.74 9.72
C ALA A 41 1.27 -7.57 10.91
N GLN A 42 2.15 -8.32 11.58
CA GLN A 42 1.77 -9.16 12.72
C GLN A 42 1.88 -8.41 14.05
N GLU A 43 2.81 -7.45 14.16
CA GLU A 43 2.96 -6.62 15.34
C GLU A 43 1.77 -5.66 15.47
N GLU A 44 1.05 -5.76 16.58
CA GLU A 44 -0.24 -5.07 16.76
C GLU A 44 -0.09 -3.55 16.76
N ASP A 45 0.95 -3.02 17.40
CA ASP A 45 1.21 -1.58 17.46
C ASP A 45 1.51 -1.00 16.07
N VAL A 46 2.35 -1.68 15.29
CA VAL A 46 2.70 -1.28 13.92
C VAL A 46 1.48 -1.36 13.02
N ARG A 47 0.75 -2.48 13.09
CA ARG A 47 -0.48 -2.68 12.34
C ARG A 47 -1.50 -1.59 12.66
N ALA A 48 -1.72 -1.28 13.94
CA ALA A 48 -2.66 -0.26 14.38
C ALA A 48 -2.29 1.14 13.86
N GLN A 49 -1.01 1.49 13.93
CA GLN A 49 -0.49 2.76 13.41
C GLN A 49 -0.72 2.87 11.89
N LEU A 50 -0.37 1.82 11.13
CA LEU A 50 -0.54 1.79 9.68
C LEU A 50 -2.02 1.85 9.28
N HIS A 51 -2.89 1.10 9.97
CA HIS A 51 -4.34 1.12 9.74
C HIS A 51 -4.92 2.52 9.97
N SER A 52 -4.54 3.19 11.06
CA SER A 52 -4.97 4.56 11.35
C SER A 52 -4.60 5.55 10.24
N ILE A 53 -3.40 5.41 9.66
CA ILE A 53 -2.95 6.27 8.56
C ILE A 53 -3.74 5.99 7.28
N VAL A 54 -3.93 4.72 6.93
CA VAL A 54 -4.66 4.30 5.73
C VAL A 54 -6.11 4.79 5.79
N GLN A 55 -6.78 4.62 6.93
CA GLN A 55 -8.14 5.14 7.15
C GLN A 55 -8.23 6.66 7.04
N GLY A 56 -7.16 7.38 7.40
CA GLY A 56 -7.12 8.85 7.36
C GLY A 56 -6.98 9.43 5.96
N GLN A 57 -6.39 8.71 5.00
CA GLN A 57 -5.95 9.30 3.73
C GLN A 57 -7.00 9.31 2.62
N PHE A 58 -7.75 8.23 2.44
CA PHE A 58 -8.60 8.07 1.24
C PHE A 58 -9.90 8.90 1.25
N TRP A 59 -10.19 9.61 2.35
CA TRP A 59 -11.30 10.56 2.47
C TRP A 59 -10.99 11.95 1.90
N ARG A 60 -9.73 12.27 1.60
CA ARG A 60 -9.34 13.56 1.02
C ARG A 60 -9.21 13.38 -0.49
N GLY A 61 -10.05 14.09 -1.24
CA GLY A 61 -10.05 14.05 -2.69
C GLY A 61 -8.69 14.44 -3.26
N ASP A 62 -7.93 13.44 -3.71
CA ASP A 62 -7.60 13.22 -5.11
C ASP A 62 -7.22 11.75 -5.27
N ILE A 63 -7.39 11.15 -6.45
CA ILE A 63 -6.87 9.78 -6.72
C ILE A 63 -5.34 9.80 -6.68
N GLU A 64 -4.76 10.97 -6.90
CA GLU A 64 -3.33 11.23 -6.85
C GLU A 64 -2.81 11.38 -5.41
N THR A 65 -2.95 10.32 -4.64
CA THR A 65 -2.03 10.03 -3.54
C THR A 65 -0.66 9.63 -4.10
N ARG A 66 -0.08 10.47 -4.99
CA ARG A 66 1.23 10.26 -5.58
C ARG A 66 2.20 10.03 -4.43
N ARG A 67 2.69 8.80 -4.30
CA ARG A 67 3.62 8.33 -3.26
C ARG A 67 3.02 8.05 -1.88
N LEU A 68 1.73 7.69 -1.76
CA LEU A 68 1.20 7.16 -0.50
C LEU A 68 1.93 5.90 -0.05
N GLY A 69 2.33 5.02 -0.97
CA GLY A 69 3.20 3.87 -0.65
C GLY A 69 4.49 4.31 0.04
N LEU A 70 5.20 5.30 -0.52
CA LEU A 70 6.40 5.86 0.10
C LEU A 70 6.11 6.53 1.44
N PHE A 71 4.98 7.22 1.56
CA PHE A 71 4.56 7.83 2.82
C PHE A 71 4.33 6.77 3.90
N LEU A 72 3.56 5.72 3.59
CA LEU A 72 3.34 4.57 4.47
C LEU A 72 4.66 3.92 4.84
N TYR A 73 5.54 3.70 3.86
CA TYR A 73 6.86 3.12 4.09
C TYR A 73 7.69 3.89 5.12
N ARG A 74 7.67 5.22 5.06
CA ARG A 74 8.38 6.08 6.03
C ARG A 74 7.85 5.98 7.45
N GLN A 75 6.63 5.48 7.63
CA GLN A 75 6.01 5.25 8.94
C GLN A 75 6.33 3.86 9.50
N ILE A 76 6.83 2.94 8.67
CA ILE A 76 7.23 1.59 9.10
C ILE A 76 8.44 1.71 10.04
N PRO A 77 8.42 1.05 11.22
CA PRO A 77 9.59 0.99 12.07
C PRO A 77 10.80 0.40 11.35
N LYS A 78 12.00 0.90 11.66
CA LYS A 78 13.25 0.43 11.01
C LYS A 78 13.49 -1.08 11.15
N ALA A 79 12.94 -1.71 12.19
CA ALA A 79 13.03 -3.15 12.39
C ALA A 79 12.23 -3.95 11.34
N GLU A 80 11.11 -3.40 10.88
CA GLU A 80 10.18 -4.01 9.91
C GLU A 80 10.39 -3.50 8.47
N GLY A 81 11.21 -2.46 8.28
CA GLY A 81 11.51 -1.90 6.96
C GLY A 81 12.37 -2.81 6.08
N LEU A 82 12.38 -2.51 4.77
CA LEU A 82 13.28 -3.18 3.83
C LEU A 82 14.74 -2.81 4.14
N ARG A 83 15.62 -3.82 4.10
CA ARG A 83 17.05 -3.67 4.32
C ARG A 83 17.84 -4.38 3.23
N ILE A 84 18.97 -3.80 2.87
CA ILE A 84 19.94 -4.47 1.99
C ILE A 84 20.78 -5.39 2.88
N LYS A 85 20.76 -6.70 2.63
CA LYS A 85 21.62 -7.69 3.31
C LYS A 85 23.05 -7.61 2.80
N SER A 86 23.17 -7.62 1.49
CA SER A 86 24.44 -7.64 0.77
C SER A 86 24.22 -7.07 -0.62
N PHE A 87 25.23 -6.37 -1.11
CA PHE A 87 25.28 -5.88 -2.48
C PHE A 87 26.65 -6.20 -3.04
N HIS A 88 26.71 -7.17 -3.95
CA HIS A 88 27.92 -7.55 -4.64
C HIS A 88 27.88 -6.97 -6.05
N TYR A 89 28.58 -5.86 -6.24
CA TYR A 89 28.67 -5.19 -7.52
C TYR A 89 29.84 -5.76 -8.33
N SER A 90 29.52 -6.76 -9.15
CA SER A 90 30.33 -7.29 -10.23
C SER A 90 29.38 -7.60 -11.40
N SER A 91 29.85 -7.78 -12.63
CA SER A 91 28.98 -8.22 -13.73
C SER A 91 29.34 -9.67 -14.07
N PRO A 92 28.53 -10.68 -13.67
CA PRO A 92 27.26 -10.60 -12.96
C PRO A 92 27.41 -10.49 -11.43
N GLY A 93 26.51 -9.74 -10.81
CA GLY A 93 26.50 -9.38 -9.39
C GLY A 93 25.12 -9.61 -8.78
N THR A 94 25.01 -9.40 -7.47
CA THR A 94 23.78 -9.73 -6.72
C THR A 94 23.44 -8.68 -5.67
N LEU A 95 22.16 -8.31 -5.63
CA LEU A 95 21.55 -7.50 -4.58
C LEU A 95 20.60 -8.40 -3.78
N ILE A 96 20.87 -8.57 -2.48
CA ILE A 96 19.99 -9.32 -1.58
C ILE A 96 19.27 -8.34 -0.66
N LEU A 97 17.95 -8.30 -0.79
CA LEU A 97 17.06 -7.51 0.05
C LEU A 97 16.41 -8.39 1.11
N VAL A 98 16.07 -7.78 2.24
CA VAL A 98 15.48 -8.41 3.42
C VAL A 98 14.26 -7.60 3.85
N GLY A 99 13.16 -8.29 4.12
CA GLY A 99 11.94 -7.66 4.61
C GLY A 99 11.03 -8.67 5.29
N ILE A 100 9.83 -8.25 5.66
CA ILE A 100 8.82 -9.13 6.22
C ILE A 100 8.32 -10.06 5.12
N LEU A 101 8.45 -11.37 5.37
CA LEU A 101 8.17 -12.41 4.38
C LEU A 101 6.76 -12.29 3.81
N SER A 102 5.75 -12.10 4.66
CA SER A 102 4.36 -12.00 4.24
C SER A 102 4.11 -10.82 3.29
N ALA A 103 4.75 -9.67 3.53
CA ALA A 103 4.62 -8.49 2.66
C ALA A 103 5.29 -8.71 1.30
N LEU A 104 6.47 -9.34 1.30
CA LEU A 104 7.20 -9.67 0.07
C LEU A 104 6.45 -10.70 -0.79
N LEU A 105 5.93 -11.76 -0.16
CA LEU A 105 5.13 -12.77 -0.85
C LEU A 105 3.83 -12.18 -1.40
N LEU A 106 3.17 -11.31 -0.63
CA LEU A 106 1.97 -10.62 -1.08
C LEU A 106 2.24 -9.75 -2.31
N ALA A 107 3.30 -8.94 -2.27
CA ALA A 107 3.70 -8.10 -3.40
C ALA A 107 3.98 -8.93 -4.66
N ALA A 108 4.69 -10.05 -4.51
CA ALA A 108 5.01 -10.93 -5.62
C ALA A 108 3.77 -11.64 -6.19
N ARG A 109 2.85 -12.09 -5.34
CA ARG A 109 1.59 -12.73 -5.77
C ARG A 109 0.73 -11.76 -6.57
N VAL A 110 0.48 -10.57 -6.05
CA VAL A 110 -0.33 -9.54 -6.71
C VAL A 110 0.30 -9.11 -8.03
N SER A 111 1.62 -8.93 -8.07
CA SER A 111 2.34 -8.60 -9.31
C SER A 111 2.28 -9.73 -10.34
N SER A 112 2.45 -10.98 -9.91
CA SER A 112 2.32 -12.13 -10.82
C SER A 112 0.90 -12.23 -11.40
N LYS A 113 -0.13 -12.04 -10.55
CA LYS A 113 -1.53 -12.06 -11.00
C LYS A 113 -1.83 -10.93 -11.97
N TRP A 114 -1.29 -9.74 -11.72
CA TRP A 114 -1.43 -8.61 -12.64
C TRP A 114 -0.99 -8.96 -14.07
N VAL A 115 0.13 -9.68 -14.23
CA VAL A 115 0.60 -10.14 -15.55
C VAL A 115 -0.42 -11.06 -16.21
N ASP A 116 -1.01 -12.00 -15.46
CA ASP A 116 -1.97 -12.98 -15.98
C ASP A 116 -3.30 -12.34 -16.40
N VAL A 117 -3.71 -11.24 -15.76
CA VAL A 117 -5.02 -10.60 -15.97
C VAL A 117 -4.96 -9.23 -16.65
N ALA A 118 -3.79 -8.82 -17.16
CA ALA A 118 -3.56 -7.45 -17.64
C ALA A 118 -4.62 -6.95 -18.63
N GLU A 119 -5.08 -7.79 -19.57
CA GLU A 119 -6.12 -7.44 -20.53
C GLU A 119 -7.46 -7.12 -19.87
N LYS A 120 -7.93 -8.00 -18.97
CA LYS A 120 -9.19 -7.81 -18.22
C LYS A 120 -9.14 -6.57 -17.33
N MET A 121 -7.96 -6.26 -16.80
CA MET A 121 -7.76 -5.09 -15.95
C MET A 121 -8.00 -3.78 -16.73
N PHE A 122 -7.64 -3.67 -18.01
CA PHE A 122 -7.87 -2.43 -18.77
C PHE A 122 -9.34 -2.03 -18.84
N ASP A 123 -10.24 -2.98 -19.13
CA ASP A 123 -11.68 -2.72 -19.17
C ASP A 123 -12.22 -2.36 -17.79
N LEU A 124 -11.75 -3.05 -16.74
CA LEU A 124 -12.13 -2.76 -15.37
C LEU A 124 -11.65 -1.37 -14.93
N TYR A 125 -10.44 -0.96 -15.30
CA TYR A 125 -9.94 0.39 -15.05
C TYR A 125 -10.79 1.45 -15.73
N ALA A 126 -11.23 1.23 -16.96
CA ALA A 126 -12.12 2.16 -17.64
C ALA A 126 -13.45 2.32 -16.89
N LYS A 127 -14.00 1.24 -16.32
CA LYS A 127 -15.19 1.30 -15.46
C LYS A 127 -14.91 2.08 -14.17
N ILE A 128 -13.79 1.81 -13.49
CA ILE A 128 -13.39 2.48 -12.25
C ILE A 128 -13.13 3.98 -12.48
N ASP A 129 -12.46 4.34 -13.57
CA ASP A 129 -12.21 5.73 -13.94
C ASP A 129 -13.53 6.45 -14.24
N LYS A 130 -14.46 5.80 -14.96
CA LYS A 130 -15.81 6.33 -15.18
C LYS A 130 -16.54 6.51 -13.86
N TYR A 131 -16.48 5.54 -12.94
CA TYR A 131 -17.08 5.62 -11.61
C TYR A 131 -16.59 6.87 -10.86
N PHE A 132 -15.27 7.10 -10.80
CA PHE A 132 -14.71 8.26 -10.10
C PHE A 132 -14.90 9.58 -10.85
N ALA A 133 -14.86 9.57 -12.19
CA ALA A 133 -15.05 10.76 -13.01
C ALA A 133 -16.47 11.33 -12.89
N GLN A 134 -17.47 10.46 -12.79
CA GLN A 134 -18.86 10.84 -12.53
C GLN A 134 -19.05 11.41 -11.12
N ARG A 135 -18.14 11.09 -10.19
CA ARG A 135 -18.29 11.31 -8.76
C ARG A 135 -17.15 12.13 -8.16
N LYS A 136 -16.71 13.17 -8.90
CA LYS A 136 -15.68 14.15 -8.48
C LYS A 136 -15.91 14.81 -7.09
N LYS A 137 -17.07 14.61 -6.48
CA LYS A 137 -17.47 15.14 -5.16
C LYS A 137 -17.73 14.06 -4.10
N LEU A 138 -17.08 12.90 -4.15
CA LEU A 138 -17.02 11.98 -3.00
C LEU A 138 -16.18 12.61 -1.88
N VAL A 139 -16.76 13.60 -1.21
CA VAL A 139 -16.27 14.23 0.00
C VAL A 139 -16.88 13.47 1.16
N LYS A 140 -16.10 13.25 2.23
CA LYS A 140 -16.62 12.67 3.48
C LYS A 140 -17.94 13.37 3.84
N PRO A 141 -19.07 12.64 3.98
CA PRO A 141 -20.31 13.27 4.39
C PRO A 141 -20.06 13.98 5.73
N SER A 142 -20.45 15.26 5.82
CA SER A 142 -20.57 15.90 7.13
C SER A 142 -21.50 15.04 7.97
N ARG A 143 -21.33 15.02 9.29
CA ARG A 143 -22.21 14.29 10.21
C ARG A 143 -23.63 14.88 10.20
N THR A 144 -24.31 14.78 9.09
CA THR A 144 -25.70 15.17 8.88
C THR A 144 -26.49 13.88 8.90
N THR A 145 -27.52 13.83 9.72
CA THR A 145 -28.30 12.64 10.08
C THR A 145 -29.22 12.14 8.95
N GLU A 146 -29.14 12.75 7.77
CA GLU A 146 -29.97 12.41 6.62
C GLU A 146 -29.22 11.38 5.76
N VAL A 147 -29.82 10.21 5.62
CA VAL A 147 -29.31 9.14 4.76
C VAL A 147 -29.59 9.56 3.32
N ASP A 148 -28.55 10.00 2.63
CA ASP A 148 -28.61 10.26 1.19
C ASP A 148 -28.69 8.91 0.45
N GLU A 149 -29.85 8.59 -0.13
CA GLU A 149 -30.06 7.34 -0.88
C GLU A 149 -29.04 7.19 -2.02
N GLN A 150 -28.58 8.31 -2.60
CA GLN A 150 -27.56 8.32 -3.64
C GLN A 150 -26.20 7.83 -3.11
N LEU A 151 -25.87 8.15 -1.86
CA LEU A 151 -24.64 7.68 -1.21
C LEU A 151 -24.66 6.16 -1.01
N GLY A 152 -25.83 5.59 -0.71
CA GLY A 152 -25.99 4.12 -0.61
C GLY A 152 -25.67 3.43 -1.93
N LEU A 153 -26.28 3.89 -3.02
CA LEU A 153 -26.03 3.35 -4.37
C LEU A 153 -24.56 3.49 -4.79
N ASP A 154 -23.93 4.63 -4.46
CA ASP A 154 -22.52 4.86 -4.78
C ASP A 154 -21.58 3.93 -3.99
N LEU A 155 -21.92 3.57 -2.75
CA LEU A 155 -21.18 2.62 -1.93
C LEU A 155 -21.34 1.18 -2.44
N ASP A 156 -22.54 0.81 -2.90
CA ASP A 156 -22.82 -0.51 -3.47
C ASP A 156 -22.08 -0.70 -4.79
N GLU A 157 -22.11 0.28 -5.70
CA GLU A 157 -21.36 0.24 -6.95
C GLU A 157 -19.84 0.17 -6.70
N ALA A 158 -19.33 0.93 -5.72
CA ALA A 158 -17.93 0.83 -5.31
C ALA A 158 -17.59 -0.56 -4.77
N ARG A 159 -18.50 -1.19 -4.03
CA ARG A 159 -18.31 -2.55 -3.51
C ARG A 159 -18.25 -3.56 -4.64
N VAL A 160 -19.13 -3.47 -5.64
CA VAL A 160 -19.09 -4.37 -6.80
C VAL A 160 -17.75 -4.23 -7.55
N LEU A 161 -17.34 -3.01 -7.86
CA LEU A 161 -16.05 -2.76 -8.53
C LEU A 161 -14.85 -3.21 -7.69
N LEU A 162 -14.93 -3.05 -6.37
CA LEU A 162 -13.90 -3.50 -5.43
C LEU A 162 -13.75 -5.03 -5.47
N PHE A 163 -14.86 -5.76 -5.45
CA PHE A 163 -14.86 -7.22 -5.49
C PHE A 163 -14.41 -7.76 -6.85
N GLU A 164 -14.83 -7.14 -7.96
CA GLU A 164 -14.30 -7.48 -9.29
C GLU A 164 -12.78 -7.28 -9.36
N LEU A 165 -12.29 -6.16 -8.80
CA LEU A 165 -10.85 -5.85 -8.78
C LEU A 165 -10.07 -6.80 -7.87
N SER A 166 -10.60 -7.10 -6.68
CA SER A 166 -9.92 -7.96 -5.72
C SER A 166 -9.82 -9.40 -6.21
N ASP A 167 -10.87 -9.91 -6.87
CA ASP A 167 -10.86 -11.24 -7.52
C ASP A 167 -9.80 -11.32 -8.63
N CYS A 168 -9.69 -10.28 -9.47
CA CYS A 168 -8.65 -10.21 -10.51
C CYS A 168 -7.23 -10.27 -9.93
N LEU A 169 -7.02 -9.72 -8.73
CA LEU A 169 -5.75 -9.77 -8.02
C LEU A 169 -5.53 -11.05 -7.21
N GLY A 170 -6.53 -11.94 -7.15
CA GLY A 170 -6.49 -13.21 -6.44
C GLY A 170 -6.80 -13.13 -4.94
N PHE A 171 -7.45 -12.06 -4.47
CA PHE A 171 -7.98 -12.00 -3.11
C PHE A 171 -9.32 -12.73 -3.03
N ASP A 172 -9.52 -13.51 -1.97
CA ASP A 172 -10.84 -14.08 -1.69
C ASP A 172 -11.81 -13.01 -1.12
N GLU A 173 -13.10 -13.35 -1.08
CA GLU A 173 -14.14 -12.47 -0.54
C GLU A 173 -13.83 -12.05 0.91
N GLU A 174 -13.38 -12.99 1.74
CA GLU A 174 -13.03 -12.71 3.13
C GLU A 174 -11.89 -11.69 3.26
N SER A 175 -10.84 -11.83 2.45
CA SER A 175 -9.74 -10.86 2.42
C SER A 175 -10.18 -9.51 1.88
N THR A 176 -11.09 -9.49 0.91
CA THR A 176 -11.68 -8.26 0.38
C THR A 176 -12.44 -7.50 1.48
N GLU A 177 -13.26 -8.19 2.28
CA GLU A 177 -13.93 -7.59 3.44
C GLU A 177 -12.93 -7.09 4.49
N ARG A 178 -11.85 -7.84 4.75
CA ARG A 178 -10.79 -7.39 5.66
C ARG A 178 -10.12 -6.11 5.15
N ILE A 179 -9.88 -5.97 3.84
CA ILE A 179 -9.36 -4.73 3.25
C ILE A 179 -10.36 -3.58 3.46
N VAL A 180 -11.65 -3.81 3.23
CA VAL A 180 -12.69 -2.80 3.50
C VAL A 180 -12.65 -2.36 4.97
N ALA A 181 -12.52 -3.30 5.91
CA ALA A 181 -12.45 -2.98 7.34
C ALA A 181 -11.18 -2.22 7.71
N ILE A 182 -10.03 -2.60 7.14
CA ILE A 182 -8.74 -1.91 7.35
C ILE A 182 -8.82 -0.47 6.86
N VAL A 183 -9.32 -0.26 5.63
CA VAL A 183 -9.34 1.05 4.98
C VAL A 183 -10.53 1.90 5.44
N GLY A 184 -11.60 1.26 5.90
CA GLY A 184 -12.74 1.85 6.59
C GLY A 184 -14.01 2.04 5.73
N ASN A 185 -13.94 1.94 4.41
CA ASN A 185 -15.12 1.98 3.52
C ASN A 185 -14.80 1.44 2.10
N PRO A 186 -15.81 0.95 1.35
CA PRO A 186 -15.61 0.38 0.01
C PRO A 186 -14.97 1.32 -1.01
N VAL A 187 -15.35 2.61 -1.03
CA VAL A 187 -14.79 3.60 -1.96
C VAL A 187 -13.29 3.80 -1.72
N SER A 188 -12.91 3.91 -0.45
CA SER A 188 -11.52 4.07 -0.06
C SER A 188 -10.71 2.80 -0.31
N ALA A 189 -11.30 1.64 -0.03
CA ALA A 189 -10.70 0.34 -0.35
C ALA A 189 -10.47 0.18 -1.85
N LEU A 190 -11.42 0.63 -2.69
CA LEU A 190 -11.27 0.60 -4.15
C LEU A 190 -10.10 1.48 -4.60
N LYS A 191 -9.99 2.71 -4.10
CA LYS A 191 -8.84 3.59 -4.37
C LYS A 191 -7.51 2.98 -3.91
N PHE A 192 -7.53 2.35 -2.74
CA PHE A 192 -6.35 1.69 -2.18
C PHE A 192 -5.89 0.52 -3.08
N LEU A 193 -6.81 -0.35 -3.51
CA LEU A 193 -6.48 -1.44 -4.43
C LEU A 193 -6.02 -0.93 -5.79
N VAL A 194 -6.65 0.11 -6.35
CA VAL A 194 -6.20 0.76 -7.58
C VAL A 194 -4.75 1.24 -7.46
N ALA A 195 -4.39 1.86 -6.34
CA ALA A 195 -3.02 2.28 -6.08
C ALA A 195 -2.05 1.09 -5.94
N MET A 196 -2.47 0.03 -5.25
CA MET A 196 -1.69 -1.22 -5.14
C MET A 196 -1.44 -1.86 -6.50
N CYS A 197 -2.45 -1.91 -7.36
CA CYS A 197 -2.33 -2.42 -8.72
C CYS A 197 -1.32 -1.63 -9.56
N ASN A 198 -1.30 -0.31 -9.43
CA ASN A 198 -0.32 0.53 -10.13
C ASN A 198 1.11 0.18 -9.71
N GLU A 199 1.34 -0.12 -8.43
CA GLU A 199 2.63 -0.59 -7.95
C GLU A 199 2.95 -2.02 -8.41
N ALA A 200 1.97 -2.91 -8.38
CA ALA A 200 2.10 -4.28 -8.91
C ALA A 200 2.46 -4.28 -10.40
N ARG A 201 1.89 -3.35 -11.18
CA ARG A 201 2.25 -3.13 -12.60
C ARG A 201 3.71 -2.71 -12.77
N LYS A 202 4.23 -1.82 -11.91
CA LYS A 202 5.65 -1.41 -11.95
C LYS A 202 6.56 -2.61 -11.68
N LEU A 203 6.28 -3.40 -10.64
CA LEU A 203 7.04 -4.62 -10.34
C LEU A 203 6.97 -5.64 -11.49
N SER A 204 5.80 -5.79 -12.11
CA SER A 204 5.61 -6.66 -13.28
C SER A 204 6.42 -6.19 -14.48
N SER A 205 6.52 -4.87 -14.68
CA SER A 205 7.32 -4.29 -15.77
C SER A 205 8.82 -4.55 -15.57
N LEU A 206 9.30 -4.50 -14.33
CA LEU A 206 10.68 -4.87 -13.98
C LEU A 206 10.94 -6.36 -14.19
N GLU A 207 9.95 -7.22 -13.93
CA GLU A 207 10.05 -8.65 -14.22
C GLU A 207 10.11 -8.93 -15.73
N GLN A 208 9.24 -8.29 -16.52
CA GLN A 208 9.24 -8.42 -17.98
C GLN A 208 10.55 -7.93 -18.62
N ALA A 209 11.20 -6.93 -18.02
CA ALA A 209 12.52 -6.45 -18.43
C ALA A 209 13.67 -7.40 -18.03
N GLY A 210 13.40 -8.47 -17.28
CA GLY A 210 14.41 -9.42 -16.79
C GLY A 210 15.21 -8.92 -15.59
N LEU A 211 14.89 -7.74 -15.05
CA LEU A 211 15.59 -7.11 -13.93
C LEU A 211 15.19 -7.71 -12.58
N LEU A 212 13.96 -8.23 -12.47
CA LEU A 212 13.43 -8.83 -11.26
C LEU A 212 12.91 -10.23 -11.55
N LYS A 213 13.16 -11.19 -10.66
CA LYS A 213 12.53 -12.51 -10.71
C LYS A 213 11.56 -12.62 -9.55
N LEU A 214 10.27 -12.63 -9.86
CA LEU A 214 9.25 -12.83 -8.84
C LEU A 214 9.03 -14.33 -8.61
N PRO A 215 8.83 -14.77 -7.36
CA PRO A 215 8.42 -16.13 -7.09
C PRO A 215 7.09 -16.43 -7.78
N ARG A 216 7.01 -17.56 -8.47
CA ARG A 216 5.76 -18.06 -9.05
C ARG A 216 4.99 -18.84 -8.00
N PHE A 217 3.68 -18.65 -7.96
CA PHE A 217 2.81 -19.28 -6.98
C PHE A 217 1.78 -20.17 -7.69
N ALA A 218 1.40 -21.28 -7.06
CA ALA A 218 0.18 -22.00 -7.43
C ALA A 218 -1.05 -21.08 -7.24
N ASN A 219 -2.17 -21.40 -7.89
CA ASN A 219 -3.44 -20.65 -7.81
C ASN A 219 -4.10 -20.72 -6.42
N GLU A 220 -3.38 -20.31 -5.39
CA GLU A 220 -3.87 -20.16 -4.03
C GLU A 220 -4.32 -18.72 -3.81
N ASN A 221 -5.50 -18.56 -3.23
CA ASN A 221 -6.03 -17.24 -2.90
C ASN A 221 -5.15 -16.53 -1.86
N ILE A 222 -5.06 -15.22 -2.01
CA ILE A 222 -4.32 -14.33 -1.11
C ILE A 222 -5.14 -14.09 0.15
N LYS A 223 -4.52 -14.32 1.31
CA LYS A 223 -5.14 -14.10 2.63
C LYS A 223 -4.58 -12.84 3.30
N VAL A 224 -5.46 -11.92 3.69
CA VAL A 224 -5.13 -10.68 4.43
C VAL A 224 -5.36 -10.88 5.92
N LEU A 225 -4.55 -10.30 6.81
CA LEU A 225 -4.78 -10.40 8.26
C LEU A 225 -6.00 -9.56 8.69
N PRO A 226 -6.73 -9.97 9.75
CA PRO A 226 -7.88 -9.20 10.23
C PRO A 226 -7.43 -7.82 10.76
N PRO A 227 -8.34 -6.82 10.76
CA PRO A 227 -8.09 -5.52 11.39
C PRO A 227 -7.84 -5.67 12.90
N VAL A 228 -7.14 -4.69 13.49
CA VAL A 228 -6.94 -4.64 14.95
C VAL A 228 -8.28 -4.33 15.64
N LYS A 229 -8.63 -5.09 16.68
CA LYS A 229 -9.87 -4.87 17.44
C LYS A 229 -9.87 -3.50 18.11
N GLY A 230 -10.95 -2.74 17.98
CA GLY A 230 -11.12 -1.44 18.65
C GLY A 230 -10.62 -0.22 17.87
N LEU A 231 -10.07 -0.41 16.66
CA LEU A 231 -9.85 0.67 15.69
C LEU A 231 -11.11 1.05 14.89
N ASP A 232 -12.25 0.42 15.21
CA ASP A 232 -13.57 0.75 14.69
C ASP A 232 -14.03 2.14 15.18
N GLY A 233 -13.52 3.20 14.57
CA GLY A 233 -14.14 4.53 14.51
C GLY A 233 -14.43 5.26 15.84
N ARG A 234 -14.01 4.74 16.99
CA ARG A 234 -14.23 5.35 18.31
C ARG A 234 -12.88 5.46 19.03
N ASN A 235 -12.38 6.69 19.10
CA ASN A 235 -11.16 7.11 19.83
C ASN A 235 -9.84 7.13 19.04
N ILE A 236 -9.84 7.66 17.81
CA ILE A 236 -8.65 8.40 17.36
C ILE A 236 -8.62 9.70 18.17
N SER A 237 -8.00 9.66 19.34
CA SER A 237 -7.52 10.85 20.03
C SER A 237 -6.55 11.54 19.07
N THR A 238 -6.98 12.65 18.48
CA THR A 238 -6.15 13.55 17.69
C THR A 238 -5.15 14.31 18.57
N ARG A 239 -4.51 13.63 19.52
CA ARG A 239 -3.26 14.14 20.09
C ARG A 239 -2.18 13.84 19.07
N ASN A 240 -1.98 14.81 18.17
CA ASN A 240 -0.71 14.97 17.49
C ASN A 240 0.42 14.71 18.50
N PRO A 241 1.42 13.87 18.20
CA PRO A 241 2.63 13.86 19.00
C PRO A 241 3.17 15.29 18.98
N THR A 242 3.14 15.94 20.14
CA THR A 242 3.64 17.30 20.31
C THR A 242 5.12 17.26 19.97
N VAL A 243 5.46 17.63 18.74
CA VAL A 243 6.84 17.99 18.39
C VAL A 243 7.18 19.14 19.32
N GLN A 244 7.95 18.85 20.37
CA GLN A 244 8.56 19.88 21.20
C GLN A 244 9.56 20.63 20.32
N VAL A 245 9.06 21.62 19.58
CA VAL A 245 9.91 22.63 18.95
C VAL A 245 10.57 23.38 20.11
N ARG A 246 11.79 22.98 20.47
CA ARG A 246 12.69 23.75 21.32
C ARG A 246 12.84 25.13 20.68
N ARG A 247 12.05 26.10 21.13
CA ARG A 247 12.26 27.52 20.81
C ARG A 247 13.64 27.90 21.33
N ARG A 248 14.61 28.06 20.42
CA ARG A 248 15.87 28.73 20.71
C ARG A 248 15.53 30.11 21.29
N ARG A 249 15.88 30.34 22.56
CA ARG A 249 15.80 31.66 23.19
C ARG A 249 16.69 32.61 22.39
N LYS A 250 16.12 33.71 21.86
CA LYS A 250 16.90 34.82 21.32
C LYS A 250 17.76 35.41 22.43
N PRO A 251 19.05 35.74 22.18
CA PRO A 251 19.87 36.43 23.16
C PRO A 251 19.29 37.82 23.44
N LYS A 252 19.18 38.14 24.74
CA LYS A 252 18.74 39.43 25.25
C LYS A 252 19.80 40.47 24.86
N LYS A 253 19.43 41.50 24.09
CA LYS A 253 20.32 42.65 23.87
C LYS A 253 20.60 43.32 25.23
N PRO A 254 21.84 43.69 25.55
CA PRO A 254 22.13 44.54 26.70
C PRO A 254 21.54 45.93 26.42
N GLY A 255 20.68 46.40 27.32
CA GLY A 255 20.14 47.76 27.29
C GLY A 255 21.13 48.74 27.88
N ALA A 256 21.24 49.89 27.22
CA ALA A 256 21.58 51.17 27.82
C ALA A 256 20.49 51.60 28.81
#